data_AF-A0A1L8SVC2-F1
#
_entry.id   AF-A0A1L8SVC2-F1
#
_cell.length_a   1.000
_cell.length_b   1.000
_cell.length_c   1.000
_cell.angle_alpha   90.00
_cell.angle_beta   90.00
_cell.angle_gamma   90.00
#
_symmetry.space_group_name_H-M   'P 1'
#
loop_
_entity.id
_entity.type
_entity.pdbx_description
1 polymer ?
#
loop_
_entity_poly.entity_id
_entity_poly.type
_entity_poly.pdbx_seq_one_letter_code
_entity_poly.pdbx_strand_id
1 'polypeptide(L)'
;MKLTIYFDGSFWCGLVENEIDGHYQAIRYVFGPEPKDADVLAFIFEQLPQLLERSGSVAAEKKSNKKQNPKRLQRLINREKRKPVVSTKAQRTMSELRDQAKIENKANKRQKKAALINERFQKRQEKKREKHKGH
;
A
#
# COMPACT_ATOMS: atom_id res chain seq x y z
N MET A 1 6.36 3.46 -14.09
CA MET A 1 5.82 4.21 -12.95
C MET A 1 5.13 5.48 -13.45
N LYS A 2 3.98 5.84 -12.87
CA LYS A 2 3.20 7.05 -13.20
C LYS A 2 2.75 7.72 -11.90
N LEU A 3 2.99 9.01 -11.74
CA LEU A 3 2.43 9.84 -10.66
C LEU A 3 1.31 10.71 -11.24
N THR A 4 0.16 10.71 -10.59
CA THR A 4 -0.98 11.57 -10.96
C THR A 4 -1.40 12.40 -9.75
N ILE A 5 -1.33 13.72 -9.87
CA ILE A 5 -1.76 14.66 -8.83
C ILE A 5 -3.20 15.06 -9.11
N TYR A 6 -4.05 15.02 -8.08
CA TYR A 6 -5.46 15.36 -8.19
C TYR A 6 -6.05 15.84 -6.88
N PHE A 7 -7.12 16.60 -6.97
CA PHE A 7 -7.93 16.99 -5.83
C PHE A 7 -9.10 16.00 -5.65
N ASP A 8 -9.28 15.46 -4.45
CA ASP A 8 -10.31 14.47 -4.15
C ASP A 8 -11.62 15.07 -3.61
N GLY A 9 -11.70 16.41 -3.51
CA GLY A 9 -12.80 17.13 -2.89
C GLY A 9 -12.48 17.65 -1.48
N SER A 10 -11.38 17.19 -0.87
CA SER A 10 -10.93 17.69 0.44
C SER A 10 -9.44 18.03 0.43
N PHE A 11 -8.60 17.19 -0.17
CA PHE A 11 -7.16 17.36 -0.20
C PHE A 11 -6.59 17.09 -1.58
N TRP A 12 -5.43 17.68 -1.83
CA TRP A 12 -4.58 17.27 -2.93
C TRP A 12 -3.89 15.96 -2.62
N CYS A 13 -3.98 15.04 -3.56
CA CYS A 13 -3.50 13.67 -3.46
C CYS A 13 -2.59 13.33 -4.64
N GLY A 14 -1.55 12.56 -4.37
CA GLY A 14 -0.73 11.87 -5.38
C GLY A 14 -1.15 10.41 -5.48
N LEU A 15 -1.52 9.97 -6.67
CA LEU A 15 -1.67 8.54 -6.99
C LEU A 15 -0.44 8.08 -7.75
N VAL A 16 0.33 7.17 -7.15
CA VAL A 16 1.45 6.49 -7.79
C VAL A 16 0.97 5.14 -8.27
N GLU A 17 1.14 4.88 -9.56
CA GLU A 17 0.92 3.59 -10.18
C GLU A 17 2.27 3.05 -10.68
N ASN A 18 2.70 1.91 -10.15
CA ASN A 18 3.91 1.23 -10.57
C ASN A 18 3.57 -0.17 -11.09
N GLU A 19 4.12 -0.54 -12.24
CA GLU A 19 3.91 -1.85 -12.86
C GLU A 19 5.28 -2.38 -13.28
N ILE A 20 5.79 -3.38 -12.55
CA ILE A 20 7.11 -3.98 -12.74
C ILE A 20 6.92 -5.50 -12.77
N ASP A 21 7.42 -6.16 -13.82
CA ASP A 21 7.48 -7.63 -13.93
C ASP A 21 6.19 -8.40 -13.61
N GLY A 22 5.04 -7.86 -14.00
CA GLY A 22 3.74 -8.49 -13.74
C GLY A 22 3.24 -8.29 -12.32
N HIS A 23 3.83 -7.37 -11.57
CA HIS A 23 3.33 -6.87 -10.29
C HIS A 23 2.87 -5.43 -10.46
N TYR A 24 1.72 -5.10 -9.88
CA TYR A 24 1.15 -3.77 -9.88
C TYR A 24 1.00 -3.26 -8.45
N GLN A 25 1.47 -2.03 -8.25
CA GLN A 25 1.48 -1.34 -6.98
C GLN A 25 0.78 0.01 -7.16
N ALA A 26 -0.12 0.32 -6.25
CA ALA A 26 -0.87 1.57 -6.24
C ALA A 26 -0.77 2.21 -4.86
N ILE A 27 -0.23 3.43 -4.81
CA ILE A 27 -0.02 4.18 -3.56
C ILE A 27 -0.75 5.50 -3.66
N ARG A 28 -1.60 5.79 -2.67
CA ARG A 28 -2.19 7.12 -2.48
C ARG A 28 -1.41 7.85 -1.39
N TYR A 29 -0.85 8.99 -1.75
CA TYR A 29 -0.25 9.96 -0.84
C TYR A 29 -1.13 11.19 -0.76
N VAL A 30 -1.27 11.78 0.43
CA VAL A 30 -2.07 12.99 0.65
C VAL A 30 -1.10 14.13 0.93
N PHE A 31 -1.07 15.13 0.04
CA PHE A 31 -0.28 16.35 0.22
C PHE A 31 -0.96 17.32 1.18
N GLY A 32 -2.30 17.36 1.17
CA GLY A 32 -3.08 18.32 1.94
C GLY A 32 -3.47 19.53 1.07
N PRO A 33 -2.84 20.71 1.23
CA PRO A 33 -3.02 21.83 0.32
C PRO A 33 -2.45 21.55 -1.07
N GLU A 34 -2.69 22.47 -2.02
CA GLU A 34 -2.14 22.37 -3.38
C GLU A 34 -0.61 22.30 -3.34
N PRO A 35 -0.01 21.18 -3.77
CA PRO A 35 1.43 21.00 -3.68
C PRO A 35 2.10 21.87 -4.74
N LYS A 36 3.17 22.56 -4.34
CA LYS A 36 4.06 23.23 -5.30
C LYS A 36 4.96 22.20 -5.96
N ASP A 37 5.56 22.57 -7.10
CA ASP A 37 6.51 21.71 -7.80
C ASP A 37 7.64 21.21 -6.88
N ALA A 38 8.13 22.07 -5.99
CA ALA A 38 9.14 21.71 -5.00
C ALA A 38 8.65 20.61 -4.02
N ASP A 39 7.39 20.70 -3.56
CA ASP A 39 6.80 19.71 -2.66
C ASP A 39 6.63 18.35 -3.35
N VAL A 40 6.24 18.38 -4.64
CA VAL A 40 6.14 17.17 -5.47
C VAL A 40 7.51 16.53 -5.66
N LEU A 41 8.54 17.33 -5.95
CA LEU A 41 9.91 16.82 -6.11
C LEU A 41 10.44 16.23 -4.81
N ALA A 42 10.26 16.92 -3.68
CA ALA A 42 10.64 16.41 -2.36
C ALA A 42 9.94 15.08 -2.06
N PHE A 43 8.64 14.98 -2.36
CA PHE A 43 7.90 13.71 -2.25
C PHE A 43 8.53 12.61 -3.11
N ILE A 44 8.87 12.90 -4.37
CA ILE A 44 9.45 11.91 -5.31
C ILE A 44 10.81 11.40 -4.81
N PHE A 45 11.66 12.27 -4.26
CA PHE A 45 13.01 11.87 -3.86
C PHE A 45 13.09 11.28 -2.46
N GLU A 46 12.28 11.78 -1.52
CA GLU A 46 12.43 11.41 -0.11
C GLU A 46 11.42 10.37 0.34
N GLN A 47 10.14 10.58 -0.01
CA GLN A 47 9.03 9.81 0.55
C GLN A 47 8.66 8.62 -0.33
N LEU A 48 8.67 8.82 -1.65
CA LEU A 48 8.24 7.83 -2.62
C LEU A 48 9.06 6.53 -2.57
N PRO A 49 10.41 6.53 -2.48
CA PRO A 49 11.18 5.29 -2.42
C PRO A 49 10.80 4.44 -1.20
N GLN A 50 10.69 5.07 -0.04
CA GLN A 50 10.29 4.40 1.21
C GLN A 50 8.86 3.83 1.13
N LEU A 51 7.95 4.55 0.45
CA LEU A 51 6.59 4.08 0.23
C LEU A 51 6.53 2.90 -0.74
N LEU A 52 7.36 2.90 -1.80
CA LEU A 52 7.46 1.80 -2.75
C LEU A 52 7.99 0.52 -2.09
N GLU A 53 8.98 0.64 -1.20
CA GLU A 53 9.52 -0.52 -0.47
C GLU A 53 8.52 -1.12 0.52
N ARG A 54 7.73 -0.26 1.20
CA ARG A 54 6.80 -0.69 2.24
C ARG A 54 5.46 -1.17 1.71
N SER A 55 5.05 -0.73 0.53
CA SER A 55 3.73 -1.05 0.00
C SER A 55 3.75 -2.42 -0.66
N GLY A 56 2.71 -3.21 -0.40
CA GLY A 56 2.53 -4.49 -1.09
C GLY A 56 2.23 -4.29 -2.58
N SER A 57 2.38 -5.35 -3.35
CA SER A 57 2.00 -5.40 -4.77
C SER A 57 1.00 -6.52 -5.01
N VAL A 58 0.21 -6.36 -6.08
CA VAL A 58 -0.76 -7.35 -6.53
C VAL A 58 -0.30 -7.89 -7.89
N ALA A 59 -0.53 -9.18 -8.15
CA ALA A 59 -0.27 -9.76 -9.47
C ALA A 59 -1.07 -9.02 -10.56
N ALA A 60 -0.41 -8.74 -11.68
CA ALA A 60 -0.96 -8.03 -12.81
C ALA A 60 -0.54 -8.68 -14.12
N GLU A 61 -1.47 -8.73 -15.07
CA GLU A 61 -1.18 -9.22 -16.41
C GLU A 61 -0.16 -8.31 -17.11
N LYS A 62 0.91 -8.92 -17.63
CA LYS A 62 1.95 -8.21 -18.37
C LYS A 62 1.36 -7.64 -19.65
N LYS A 63 1.27 -6.31 -19.76
CA LYS A 63 0.82 -5.68 -21.00
C LYS A 63 1.84 -5.88 -22.10
N SER A 64 1.40 -6.44 -23.23
CA SER A 64 2.22 -6.48 -24.44
C SER A 64 2.42 -5.07 -24.99
N ASN A 65 3.66 -4.59 -25.07
CA ASN A 65 4.01 -3.33 -25.73
C ASN A 65 3.93 -3.48 -27.26
N LYS A 66 2.72 -3.56 -27.80
CA LYS A 66 2.49 -3.48 -29.25
C LYS A 66 2.48 -2.01 -29.66
N LYS A 67 3.21 -1.66 -30.74
CA LYS A 67 3.15 -0.33 -31.35
C LYS A 67 1.69 -0.01 -31.71
N GLN A 68 1.15 1.06 -31.15
CA GLN A 68 -0.22 1.48 -31.40
C GLN A 68 -0.26 2.54 -32.51
N ASN A 69 -1.26 2.44 -33.39
CA ASN A 69 -1.46 3.42 -34.45
C ASN A 69 -1.70 4.83 -33.85
N PRO A 70 -1.10 5.91 -34.40
CA PRO A 70 -1.26 7.28 -33.89
C PRO A 70 -2.71 7.73 -33.69
N LYS A 71 -3.64 7.35 -34.58
CA LYS A 71 -5.08 7.66 -34.41
C LYS A 71 -5.68 6.96 -33.19
N ARG A 72 -5.25 5.73 -32.89
CA ARG A 72 -5.70 4.98 -31.71
C ARG A 72 -5.13 5.60 -30.43
N LEU A 73 -3.88 6.06 -30.46
CA LEU A 73 -3.24 6.76 -29.34
C LEU A 73 -3.99 8.05 -29.00
N GLN A 74 -4.34 8.87 -29.99
CA GLN A 74 -5.08 10.11 -29.76
C GLN A 74 -6.49 9.87 -29.17
N ARG A 75 -7.19 8.83 -29.65
CA ARG A 75 -8.48 8.41 -29.07
C ARG A 75 -8.34 7.96 -27.62
N LEU A 76 -7.25 7.25 -27.28
CA LEU A 76 -6.97 6.82 -25.90
C LEU A 76 -6.69 8.00 -24.97
N ILE A 77 -5.88 8.97 -25.41
CA ILE A 77 -5.60 10.20 -24.66
C ILE A 77 -6.90 10.94 -24.35
N ASN A 78 -7.76 11.15 -25.36
CA ASN A 78 -9.04 11.83 -25.16
C ASN A 78 -9.99 11.05 -24.24
N ARG A 79 -9.95 9.72 -24.29
CA ARG A 79 -10.73 8.87 -23.38
C ARG A 79 -10.20 8.93 -21.96
N GLU A 80 -8.88 8.97 -21.75
CA GLU A 80 -8.27 9.07 -20.43
C GLU A 80 -8.57 10.42 -19.77
N LYS A 81 -8.59 11.53 -20.52
CA LYS A 81 -9.00 12.85 -20.01
C LYS A 81 -10.43 12.87 -19.44
N ARG A 82 -11.31 11.98 -19.89
CA ARG A 82 -12.71 11.88 -19.43
C ARG A 82 -12.90 10.91 -18.26
N LYS A 83 -11.86 10.18 -17.86
CA LYS A 83 -11.95 9.19 -16.78
C LYS A 83 -11.71 9.85 -15.42
N PRO A 84 -12.29 9.29 -14.35
CA PRO A 84 -11.93 9.71 -12.99
C PRO A 84 -10.44 9.49 -12.76
N VAL A 85 -9.83 10.40 -12.00
CA VAL A 85 -8.37 10.42 -11.80
C VAL A 85 -7.88 9.17 -11.08
N VAL A 86 -8.66 8.70 -10.11
CA VAL A 86 -8.38 7.41 -9.46
C VAL A 86 -8.84 6.28 -10.37
N SER A 87 -7.89 5.50 -10.88
CA SER A 87 -8.20 4.37 -11.74
C SER A 87 -8.90 3.27 -10.95
N THR A 88 -9.86 2.58 -11.58
CA THR A 88 -10.53 1.41 -10.97
C THR A 88 -9.52 0.32 -10.61
N LYS A 89 -8.42 0.20 -11.39
CA LYS A 89 -7.32 -0.72 -11.11
C LYS A 89 -6.64 -0.35 -9.78
N ALA A 90 -6.25 0.92 -9.62
CA ALA A 90 -5.65 1.41 -8.39
C ALA A 90 -6.57 1.24 -7.18
N GLN A 91 -7.86 1.54 -7.31
CA GLN A 91 -8.83 1.36 -6.22
C GLN A 91 -8.94 -0.10 -5.78
N ARG A 92 -9.04 -1.04 -6.73
CA ARG A 92 -9.10 -2.48 -6.45
C ARG A 92 -7.83 -2.95 -5.76
N THR A 93 -6.66 -2.62 -6.31
CA THR A 93 -5.36 -2.95 -5.72
C THR A 93 -5.22 -2.42 -4.30
N MET A 94 -5.57 -1.16 -4.05
CA MET A 94 -5.55 -0.60 -2.69
C MET A 94 -6.53 -1.30 -1.75
N SER A 95 -7.68 -1.77 -2.23
CA SER A 95 -8.63 -2.54 -1.41
C SER A 95 -8.05 -3.91 -1.05
N GLU A 96 -7.51 -4.63 -2.03
CA GLU A 96 -6.92 -5.96 -1.84
C GLU A 96 -5.75 -5.92 -0.84
N LEU A 97 -4.86 -4.93 -0.96
CA LEU A 97 -3.76 -4.73 -0.03
C LEU A 97 -4.25 -4.46 1.40
N ARG A 98 -5.35 -3.70 1.56
CA ARG A 98 -5.95 -3.45 2.88
C ARG A 98 -6.53 -4.74 3.48
N ASP A 99 -7.18 -5.57 2.67
CA ASP A 99 -7.74 -6.83 3.12
C ASP A 99 -6.66 -7.82 3.55
N GLN A 100 -5.57 -7.92 2.78
CA GLN A 100 -4.38 -8.71 3.16
C GLN A 100 -3.81 -8.24 4.51
N ALA A 101 -3.55 -6.94 4.65
CA ALA A 101 -3.04 -6.37 5.89
C ALA A 101 -3.98 -6.61 7.09
N LYS A 102 -5.30 -6.59 6.88
CA LYS A 102 -6.29 -6.88 7.92
C LYS A 102 -6.20 -8.32 8.41
N ILE A 103 -6.01 -9.28 7.50
CA ILE A 103 -5.85 -10.70 7.83
C ILE A 103 -4.55 -10.92 8.62
N GLU A 104 -3.44 -10.38 8.13
CA GLU A 104 -2.13 -10.47 8.79
C GLU A 104 -2.16 -9.88 10.19
N ASN A 105 -2.73 -8.67 10.35
CA ASN A 105 -2.85 -8.03 11.65
C ASN A 105 -3.68 -8.86 12.65
N LYS A 106 -4.74 -9.51 12.18
CA LYS A 106 -5.56 -10.42 13.02
C LYS A 106 -4.77 -11.65 13.45
N ALA A 107 -3.98 -12.24 12.55
CA ALA A 107 -3.10 -13.37 12.86
C ALA A 107 -2.02 -12.97 13.88
N ASN A 108 -1.32 -11.85 13.64
CA ASN A 108 -0.29 -11.31 14.52
C ASN A 108 -0.85 -11.01 15.92
N LYS A 109 -2.04 -10.43 16.01
CA LYS A 109 -2.70 -10.16 17.29
C LYS A 109 -3.03 -11.44 18.07
N ARG A 110 -3.48 -12.49 17.37
CA ARG A 110 -3.74 -13.81 17.99
C ARG A 110 -2.45 -14.43 18.51
N GLN A 111 -1.39 -14.42 17.71
CA GLN A 111 -0.08 -14.96 18.08
C GLN A 111 0.51 -14.24 19.31
N LYS A 112 0.50 -12.89 19.30
CA LYS A 112 0.97 -12.08 20.45
C LYS A 112 0.18 -12.38 21.73
N LYS A 113 -1.15 -12.53 21.61
CA LYS A 113 -2.00 -12.89 22.76
C LYS A 113 -1.65 -14.28 23.31
N ALA A 114 -1.47 -15.27 22.43
CA ALA A 114 -1.11 -16.63 22.84
C ALA A 114 0.27 -16.66 23.53
N ALA A 115 1.26 -15.97 22.97
CA ALA A 115 2.59 -15.85 23.56
C ALA A 115 2.54 -15.25 24.97
N LEU A 116 1.78 -14.16 25.15
CA LEU A 116 1.63 -13.50 26.45
C LEU A 116 0.89 -14.38 27.49
N ILE A 117 -0.09 -15.18 27.05
CA ILE A 117 -0.77 -16.16 27.93
C ILE A 117 0.22 -17.25 28.37
N ASN A 118 1.00 -17.80 27.44
CA ASN A 118 2.01 -18.81 27.74
C ASN A 118 3.09 -18.29 28.67
N GLU A 119 3.59 -17.07 28.46
CA GLU A 119 4.58 -16.45 29.33
C GLU A 119 4.03 -16.28 30.76
N ARG A 120 2.79 -15.79 30.90
CA ARG A 120 2.12 -15.69 32.21
C ARG A 120 1.93 -17.05 32.88
N PHE A 121 1.62 -18.09 32.10
CA PHE A 121 1.48 -19.44 32.61
C PHE A 121 2.82 -20.00 33.11
N GLN A 122 3.90 -19.86 32.34
CA GLN A 122 5.24 -20.31 32.73
C GLN A 122 5.70 -19.62 34.01
N LYS A 123 5.55 -18.29 34.11
CA LYS A 123 5.83 -17.54 35.35
C LYS A 123 5.04 -18.04 36.56
N ARG A 124 3.79 -18.48 36.38
CA ARG A 124 2.98 -19.07 37.46
C ARG A 124 3.52 -20.46 37.87
N GLN A 125 3.92 -21.29 36.91
CA GLN A 125 4.50 -22.60 37.19
C GLN A 125 5.84 -22.49 37.91
N GLU A 126 6.71 -21.56 37.48
CA GLU A 126 7.98 -21.25 38.15
C GLU A 126 7.77 -20.83 39.60
N LYS A 127 6.87 -19.86 39.85
CA LYS A 127 6.51 -19.43 41.21
C LYS A 127 5.96 -20.57 42.06
N LYS A 128 5.14 -21.46 41.48
CA LYS A 128 4.61 -22.63 42.20
C LYS A 128 5.76 -23.58 42.56
N ARG A 129 6.69 -23.83 41.65
CA ARG A 129 7.87 -24.68 41.86
C ARG A 129 8.79 -24.10 42.93
N GLU A 130 9.02 -22.79 42.94
CA GLU A 130 9.81 -22.09 43.97
C GLU A 130 9.18 -22.22 45.36
N LYS A 131 7.85 -22.02 45.48
CA LYS A 131 7.14 -22.23 46.75
C LYS A 131 7.28 -23.65 47.31
N HIS A 132 7.32 -24.66 46.43
CA HIS A 132 7.50 -26.06 46.86
C HIS A 132 8.95 -26.40 47.25
N LYS A 133 9.95 -25.60 46.86
CA LYS A 133 11.37 -25.86 47.16
C LYS A 133 11.80 -25.42 48.56
N GLY A 134 10.90 -24.84 49.36
CA GLY A 134 11.13 -24.57 50.78
C GLY A 134 12.26 -23.57 51.02
N HIS A 135 11.92 -22.29 50.96
CA HIS A 135 12.60 -21.23 51.71
C HIS A 135 11.57 -20.54 52.58
#